data_AF-A0A2A7SAQ0-F1
#
_entry.id   AF-A0A2A7SAQ0-F1
#
_cell.length_a   1.000
_cell.length_b   1.000
_cell.length_c   1.000
_cell.angle_alpha   90.00
_cell.angle_beta   90.00
_cell.angle_gamma   90.00
#
_symmetry.space_group_name_H-M   'P 1'
#
loop_
_entity.id
_entity.type
_entity.pdbx_description
1 polymer ?
#
loop_
_entity_poly.entity_id
_entity_poly.type
_entity_poly.pdbx_seq_one_letter_code
_entity_poly.pdbx_strand_id
1 'polypeptide(L)'
;MRILAELLTFIAQTGMNLAQAHQLMLCHFSYASDVDGYKVRSYKARRGGEVLFEIFREYRSHFERYLAWRRAVFPADNRLFPVFRFTTFASTPPCFIQIQQACRQVGVRWIPPRVLRSTRINWLLRRSGDPGLTAEMVQHHRQTLLDNYEIPSLQRAIGEVTRFWQQTDPHLVLDSHVTSIAPGECDGAPCTVPDRPRNAPLPDCIRASGCLWCEHHRDIDSQDYVWALSCFRHLKILEVGQYRPPLETKVTHPAEHAIDRISSKLTWFQSSNSTRRSWVEESLTRVEEGDYHPEWRRSIVTIEGEDG
;
A
#
# COMPACT_ATOMS: atom_id res chain seq x y z
N MET A 1 14.84 -38.33 -6.58
CA MET A 1 14.51 -36.88 -6.55
C MET A 1 13.04 -36.54 -6.36
N ARG A 2 12.08 -37.05 -7.15
CA ARG A 2 10.65 -36.67 -7.06
C ARG A 2 10.08 -36.71 -5.64
N ILE A 3 10.29 -37.79 -4.90
CA ILE A 3 9.80 -37.96 -3.52
C ILE A 3 10.31 -36.87 -2.58
N LEU A 4 11.57 -36.44 -2.74
CA LEU A 4 12.15 -35.37 -1.92
C LEU A 4 11.49 -34.01 -2.22
N ALA A 5 11.17 -33.74 -3.48
CA ALA A 5 10.46 -32.53 -3.88
C ALA A 5 9.02 -32.54 -3.34
N GLU A 6 8.31 -33.66 -3.48
CA GLU A 6 6.95 -33.85 -2.96
C GLU A 6 6.90 -33.69 -1.43
N LEU A 7 7.91 -34.20 -0.71
CA LEU A 7 8.04 -34.00 0.73
C LEU A 7 8.23 -32.51 1.10
N LEU A 8 9.05 -31.77 0.35
CA LEU A 8 9.25 -30.33 0.59
C LEU A 8 7.97 -29.53 0.31
N THR A 9 7.28 -29.83 -0.79
CA THR A 9 5.98 -29.22 -1.11
C THR A 9 4.95 -29.55 -0.03
N PHE A 10 4.90 -30.80 0.43
CA PHE A 10 4.01 -31.21 1.52
C PHE A 10 4.28 -30.44 2.82
N ILE A 11 5.55 -30.26 3.20
CA ILE A 11 5.93 -29.48 4.38
C ILE A 11 5.53 -28.00 4.24
N ALA A 12 5.73 -27.41 3.05
CA ALA A 12 5.32 -26.03 2.78
C ALA A 12 3.79 -25.85 2.90
N GLN A 13 3.04 -26.87 2.46
CA GLN A 13 1.57 -26.82 2.41
C GLN A 13 0.92 -27.18 3.75
N THR A 14 1.47 -28.13 4.51
CA THR A 14 0.88 -28.57 5.80
C THR A 14 1.45 -27.87 7.01
N GLY A 15 2.64 -27.28 6.90
CA GLY A 15 3.37 -26.74 8.04
C GLY A 15 3.94 -27.82 8.97
N MET A 16 3.89 -29.11 8.60
CA MET A 16 4.40 -30.20 9.42
C MET A 16 5.93 -30.17 9.51
N ASN A 17 6.49 -30.59 10.65
CA ASN A 17 7.94 -30.67 10.79
C ASN A 17 8.50 -31.86 9.95
N LEU A 18 9.77 -31.79 9.54
CA LEU A 18 10.38 -32.83 8.71
C LEU A 18 10.42 -34.20 9.40
N ALA A 19 10.61 -34.22 10.72
CA ALA A 19 10.69 -35.45 11.51
C ALA A 19 9.36 -36.22 11.48
N GLN A 20 8.23 -35.53 11.57
CA GLN A 20 6.88 -36.07 11.46
C GLN A 20 6.55 -36.41 10.00
N ALA A 21 6.80 -35.48 9.07
CA ALA A 21 6.39 -35.63 7.67
C ALA A 21 7.03 -36.85 6.98
N HIS A 22 8.31 -37.14 7.25
CA HIS A 22 8.98 -38.29 6.63
C HIS A 22 8.57 -39.65 7.21
N GLN A 23 7.94 -39.67 8.39
CA GLN A 23 7.47 -40.87 9.09
C GLN A 23 5.98 -41.16 8.83
N LEU A 24 5.27 -40.28 8.11
CA LEU A 24 3.87 -40.48 7.79
C LEU A 24 3.66 -41.79 7.02
N MET A 25 2.64 -42.53 7.43
CA MET A 25 2.21 -43.73 6.73
C MET A 25 1.16 -43.39 5.66
N LEU A 26 1.19 -44.12 4.56
CA LEU A 26 0.14 -44.13 3.57
C LEU A 26 -1.10 -44.78 4.21
N CYS A 27 -2.17 -44.02 4.28
CA CYS A 27 -3.48 -44.51 4.66
C CYS A 27 -4.51 -44.07 3.62
N HIS A 28 -5.75 -44.55 3.76
CA HIS A 28 -6.85 -44.04 2.96
C HIS A 28 -7.25 -42.68 3.52
N PHE A 29 -6.97 -41.62 2.76
CA PHE A 29 -7.26 -40.25 3.15
C PHE A 29 -8.69 -39.89 2.78
N SER A 30 -9.41 -39.28 3.72
CA SER A 30 -10.69 -38.63 3.45
C SER A 30 -10.58 -37.12 3.69
N TYR A 31 -11.36 -36.34 2.93
CA TYR A 31 -11.33 -34.89 2.98
C TYR A 31 -12.63 -34.36 3.57
N ALA A 32 -12.53 -33.57 4.63
CA ALA A 32 -13.61 -32.73 5.11
C ALA A 32 -13.34 -31.28 4.71
N SER A 33 -14.33 -30.60 4.11
CA SER A 33 -14.21 -29.19 3.75
C SER A 33 -13.99 -28.31 4.97
N ASP A 34 -13.15 -27.30 4.81
CA ASP A 34 -12.87 -26.26 5.81
C ASP A 34 -12.78 -24.88 5.15
N VAL A 35 -12.77 -23.81 5.95
CA VAL A 35 -12.88 -22.41 5.49
C VAL A 35 -11.88 -22.08 4.38
N ASP A 36 -10.63 -22.56 4.49
CA ASP A 36 -9.54 -22.28 3.53
C ASP A 36 -9.00 -23.54 2.82
N GLY A 37 -9.69 -24.68 2.91
CA GLY A 37 -9.19 -25.90 2.29
C GLY A 37 -9.84 -27.18 2.79
N TYR A 38 -9.01 -28.17 3.14
CA TYR A 38 -9.46 -29.49 3.54
C TYR A 38 -8.74 -29.98 4.80
N LYS A 39 -9.52 -30.52 5.75
CA LYS A 39 -9.00 -31.36 6.84
C LYS A 39 -8.85 -32.78 6.32
N VAL A 40 -7.62 -33.26 6.27
CA VAL A 40 -7.29 -34.61 5.80
C VAL A 40 -7.34 -35.56 6.98
N ARG A 41 -8.19 -36.59 6.88
CA ARG A 41 -8.42 -37.57 7.95
C ARG A 41 -7.97 -38.95 7.52
N SER A 42 -7.57 -39.76 8.50
CA SER A 42 -7.48 -41.21 8.27
C SER A 42 -8.88 -41.79 8.17
N TYR A 43 -9.15 -42.59 7.14
CA TYR A 43 -10.42 -43.29 7.03
C TYR A 43 -10.50 -44.41 8.07
N LYS A 44 -11.41 -44.28 9.05
CA LYS A 44 -11.81 -45.33 10.00
C LYS A 44 -13.32 -45.54 9.91
N ALA A 45 -13.75 -46.79 9.74
CA ALA A 45 -15.12 -47.16 9.40
C ALA A 45 -16.21 -46.88 10.47
N ARG A 46 -15.87 -46.37 11.68
CA ARG A 46 -16.85 -46.30 12.80
C ARG A 46 -16.92 -45.00 13.60
N ARG A 47 -16.21 -43.94 13.22
CA ARG A 47 -16.37 -42.55 13.70
C ARG A 47 -15.32 -41.76 12.94
N GLY A 48 -15.71 -40.67 12.27
CA GLY A 48 -14.83 -39.88 11.39
C GLY A 48 -13.44 -39.75 11.99
N GLY A 49 -12.45 -40.31 11.31
CA GLY A 49 -11.12 -40.52 11.89
C GLY A 49 -10.41 -39.21 12.26
N GLU A 50 -9.34 -39.36 13.02
CA GLU A 50 -8.49 -38.26 13.48
C GLU A 50 -8.00 -37.41 12.30
N VAL A 51 -8.05 -36.09 12.47
CA VAL A 51 -7.48 -35.13 11.51
C VAL A 51 -5.97 -35.25 11.58
N LEU A 52 -5.35 -35.67 10.48
CA LEU A 52 -3.92 -35.89 10.39
C LEU A 52 -3.18 -34.57 10.09
N PHE A 53 -3.73 -33.78 9.18
CA PHE A 53 -3.18 -32.48 8.76
C PHE A 53 -4.20 -31.72 7.92
N GLU A 54 -3.94 -30.43 7.69
CA GLU A 54 -4.76 -29.54 6.88
C GLU A 54 -4.01 -29.13 5.61
N ILE A 55 -4.72 -29.01 4.49
CA ILE A 55 -4.16 -28.60 3.20
C ILE A 55 -5.01 -27.51 2.56
N PHE A 56 -4.38 -26.62 1.77
CA PHE A 56 -5.09 -25.66 0.94
C PHE A 56 -5.83 -26.35 -0.21
N ARG A 57 -6.91 -25.72 -0.67
CA ARG A 57 -7.80 -26.26 -1.71
C ARG A 57 -7.05 -26.62 -3.00
N GLU A 58 -6.13 -25.77 -3.42
CA GLU A 58 -5.37 -25.90 -4.66
C GLU A 58 -4.40 -27.09 -4.60
N TYR A 59 -3.83 -27.34 -3.41
CA TYR A 59 -2.85 -28.39 -3.21
C TYR A 59 -3.46 -29.80 -3.30
N ARG A 60 -4.76 -29.98 -3.05
CA ARG A 60 -5.43 -31.28 -3.11
C ARG A 60 -5.19 -31.99 -4.45
N SER A 61 -5.35 -31.27 -5.56
CA SER A 61 -5.15 -31.82 -6.90
C SER A 61 -3.71 -32.34 -7.10
N HIS A 62 -2.72 -31.61 -6.58
CA HIS A 62 -1.32 -32.01 -6.61
C HIS A 62 -1.07 -33.24 -5.75
N PHE A 63 -1.61 -33.25 -4.53
CA PHE A 63 -1.43 -34.35 -3.59
C PHE A 63 -2.04 -35.66 -4.12
N GLU A 64 -3.24 -35.62 -4.70
CA GLU A 64 -3.86 -36.81 -5.31
C GLU A 64 -3.05 -37.37 -6.48
N ARG A 65 -2.49 -36.51 -7.35
CA ARG A 65 -1.59 -36.95 -8.42
C ARG A 65 -0.35 -37.64 -7.86
N TYR A 66 0.20 -37.11 -6.76
CA TYR A 66 1.31 -37.75 -6.07
C TYR A 66 0.92 -39.12 -5.49
N LEU A 67 -0.23 -39.22 -4.81
CA LEU A 67 -0.72 -40.47 -4.23
C LEU A 67 -0.94 -41.55 -5.30
N ALA A 68 -1.55 -41.19 -6.43
CA ALA A 68 -1.75 -42.10 -7.56
C ALA A 68 -0.41 -42.62 -8.11
N TRP A 69 0.54 -41.71 -8.36
CA TRP A 69 1.89 -42.08 -8.80
C TRP A 69 2.63 -42.96 -7.78
N ARG A 70 2.58 -42.59 -6.49
CA ARG A 70 3.24 -43.34 -5.42
C ARG A 70 2.68 -44.75 -5.30
N ARG A 71 1.36 -44.94 -5.37
CA ARG A 71 0.72 -46.28 -5.31
C ARG A 71 1.15 -47.17 -6.48
N ALA A 72 1.29 -46.59 -7.67
CA ALA A 72 1.74 -47.31 -8.87
C ALA A 72 3.22 -47.74 -8.79
N VAL A 73 4.09 -46.86 -8.30
CA VAL A 73 5.55 -47.12 -8.29
C VAL A 73 6.01 -47.86 -7.03
N PHE A 74 5.34 -47.67 -5.89
CA PHE A 74 5.70 -48.23 -4.59
C PHE A 74 4.52 -48.95 -3.92
N PRO A 75 4.05 -50.07 -4.48
CA PRO A 75 2.89 -50.78 -3.94
C PRO A 75 3.17 -51.47 -2.59
N ALA A 76 4.39 -51.95 -2.37
CA ALA A 76 4.77 -52.71 -1.16
C ALA A 76 5.23 -51.84 0.02
N ASP A 77 5.53 -50.56 -0.20
CA ASP A 77 5.93 -49.66 0.88
C ASP A 77 4.67 -49.09 1.54
N ASN A 78 4.70 -48.87 2.86
CA ASN A 78 3.61 -48.27 3.63
C ASN A 78 3.86 -46.81 4.00
N ARG A 79 5.02 -46.23 3.65
CA ARG A 79 5.35 -44.83 3.95
C ARG A 79 4.80 -43.86 2.92
N LEU A 80 4.25 -42.74 3.36
CA LEU A 80 3.74 -41.70 2.46
C LEU A 80 4.85 -41.17 1.54
N PHE A 81 6.09 -41.06 2.05
CA PHE A 81 7.28 -40.65 1.30
C PHE A 81 8.37 -41.72 1.34
N PRO A 82 8.38 -42.69 0.42
CA PRO A 82 9.33 -43.80 0.43
C PRO A 82 10.72 -43.37 -0.10
N VAL A 83 11.52 -42.73 0.75
CA VAL A 83 12.89 -42.31 0.39
C VAL A 83 13.84 -43.52 0.46
N PHE A 84 14.41 -43.91 -0.68
CA PHE A 84 15.45 -44.95 -0.75
C PHE A 84 16.74 -44.50 -0.08
N ARG A 85 17.34 -45.38 0.75
CA ARG A 85 18.66 -45.19 1.34
C ARG A 85 19.41 -46.51 1.35
N PHE A 86 20.71 -46.46 1.10
CA PHE A 86 21.56 -47.65 1.07
C PHE A 86 22.04 -48.09 2.47
N THR A 87 22.09 -47.21 3.49
CA THR A 87 22.85 -47.53 4.72
C THR A 87 22.36 -46.92 6.06
N THR A 88 21.25 -46.18 6.12
CA THR A 88 20.82 -45.51 7.38
C THR A 88 19.48 -46.00 7.91
N PHE A 89 19.36 -46.09 9.25
CA PHE A 89 18.14 -46.40 9.99
C PHE A 89 16.92 -45.60 9.47
N ALA A 90 15.77 -46.27 9.39
CA ALA A 90 14.54 -45.72 8.81
C ALA A 90 14.00 -44.46 9.50
N SER A 91 14.44 -44.18 10.74
CA SER A 91 13.98 -43.06 11.58
C SER A 91 14.74 -41.73 11.33
N THR A 92 15.88 -41.76 10.64
CA THR A 92 16.67 -40.54 10.39
C THR A 92 16.04 -39.69 9.29
N PRO A 93 15.90 -38.36 9.44
CA PRO A 93 15.39 -37.48 8.38
C PRO A 93 16.20 -37.55 7.07
N PRO A 94 15.58 -37.33 5.89
CA PRO A 94 16.27 -37.40 4.59
C PRO A 94 17.20 -36.21 4.38
N CYS A 95 18.32 -36.45 3.68
CA CYS A 95 19.19 -35.37 3.20
C CYS A 95 18.67 -34.83 1.86
N PHE A 96 18.90 -33.54 1.61
CA PHE A 96 18.40 -32.84 0.41
C PHE A 96 19.51 -32.47 -0.58
N ILE A 97 20.66 -33.16 -0.53
CA ILE A 97 21.84 -32.85 -1.37
C ILE A 97 21.48 -32.82 -2.86
N GLN A 98 20.68 -33.79 -3.32
CA GLN A 98 20.23 -33.87 -4.72
C GLN A 98 19.38 -32.66 -5.13
N ILE A 99 18.49 -32.18 -4.24
CA ILE A 99 17.65 -31.00 -4.52
C ILE A 99 18.52 -29.74 -4.49
N GLN A 100 19.45 -29.63 -3.55
CA GLN A 100 20.39 -28.50 -3.47
C GLN A 100 21.24 -28.38 -4.73
N GLN A 101 21.74 -29.49 -5.25
CA GLN A 101 22.50 -29.53 -6.50
C GLN A 101 21.63 -29.11 -7.69
N ALA A 102 20.41 -29.63 -7.79
CA ALA A 102 19.48 -29.24 -8.86
C ALA A 102 19.12 -27.74 -8.78
N CYS A 103 18.85 -27.21 -7.59
CA CYS A 103 18.62 -25.77 -7.38
C CYS A 103 19.81 -24.94 -7.87
N ARG A 104 21.05 -25.34 -7.55
CA ARG A 104 22.26 -24.66 -8.03
C ARG A 104 22.39 -24.71 -9.56
N GLN A 105 22.10 -25.84 -10.19
CA GLN A 105 22.19 -25.99 -11.65
C GLN A 105 21.21 -25.08 -12.40
N VAL A 106 20.03 -24.84 -11.84
CA VAL A 106 18.98 -23.99 -12.45
C VAL A 106 19.06 -22.53 -11.96
N GLY A 107 20.00 -22.19 -11.09
CA GLY A 107 20.15 -20.83 -10.55
C GLY A 107 19.05 -20.44 -9.55
N VAL A 108 18.34 -21.40 -8.96
CA VAL A 108 17.29 -21.15 -7.96
C VAL A 108 17.88 -21.24 -6.55
N ARG A 109 17.50 -20.31 -5.67
CA ARG A 109 17.93 -20.33 -4.27
C ARG A 109 17.36 -21.56 -3.56
N TRP A 110 18.22 -22.34 -2.91
CA TRP A 110 17.81 -23.42 -2.02
C TRP A 110 17.12 -22.85 -0.76
N ILE A 111 15.92 -23.36 -0.48
CA ILE A 111 15.14 -23.01 0.72
C ILE A 111 14.99 -24.27 1.58
N PRO A 112 15.51 -24.30 2.81
CA PRO A 112 15.43 -25.48 3.66
C PRO A 112 14.01 -25.68 4.23
N PRO A 113 13.64 -26.92 4.65
CA PRO A 113 12.32 -27.24 5.19
C PRO A 113 11.85 -26.31 6.33
N ARG A 114 12.78 -25.89 7.21
CA ARG A 114 12.49 -24.97 8.32
C ARG A 114 11.94 -23.62 7.82
N VAL A 115 12.49 -23.10 6.73
CA VAL A 115 12.10 -21.81 6.13
C VAL A 115 10.83 -21.95 5.30
N LEU A 116 10.63 -23.09 4.61
CA LEU A 116 9.36 -23.37 3.93
C LEU A 116 8.18 -23.37 4.92
N ARG A 117 8.38 -23.97 6.09
CA ARG A 117 7.39 -23.99 7.16
C ARG A 117 7.10 -22.60 7.74
N SER A 118 8.13 -21.77 7.95
CA SER A 118 7.92 -20.40 8.42
C SER A 118 7.21 -19.52 7.39
N THR A 119 7.29 -19.85 6.10
CA THR A 119 6.64 -19.09 5.03
C THR A 119 5.11 -19.18 5.14
N ARG A 120 4.54 -20.36 5.42
CA ARG A 120 3.08 -20.53 5.66
C ARG A 120 2.62 -19.73 6.87
N ILE A 121 3.37 -19.79 7.97
CA ILE A 121 3.05 -19.09 9.22
C ILE A 121 3.09 -17.57 9.01
N ASN A 122 4.14 -17.06 8.35
CA ASN A 122 4.25 -15.64 8.01
C ASN A 122 3.17 -15.17 7.02
N TRP A 123 2.79 -16.00 6.05
CA TRP A 123 1.70 -15.66 5.13
C TRP A 123 0.36 -15.56 5.86
N LEU A 124 0.06 -16.50 6.78
CA LEU A 124 -1.14 -16.45 7.62
C LEU A 124 -1.13 -15.21 8.52
N LEU A 125 -0.03 -14.93 9.23
CA LEU A 125 0.16 -13.72 10.04
C LEU A 125 -0.07 -12.43 9.23
N ARG A 126 0.42 -12.39 7.99
CA ARG A 126 0.26 -11.23 7.10
C ARG A 126 -1.19 -11.04 6.66
N ARG A 127 -1.92 -12.14 6.42
CA ARG A 127 -3.29 -12.10 5.94
C ARG A 127 -4.31 -11.87 7.05
N SER A 128 -4.12 -12.49 8.21
CA SER A 128 -5.06 -12.38 9.34
C SER A 128 -4.86 -11.09 10.14
N GLY A 129 -3.61 -10.62 10.27
CA GLY A 129 -3.28 -9.49 11.15
C GLY A 129 -3.40 -9.80 12.65
N ASP A 130 -3.83 -11.02 13.00
CA ASP A 130 -4.05 -11.45 14.39
C ASP A 130 -3.11 -12.62 14.75
N PRO A 131 -2.12 -12.38 15.64
CA PRO A 131 -1.24 -13.42 16.16
C PRO A 131 -1.98 -14.52 16.95
N GLY A 132 -3.12 -14.21 17.58
CA GLY A 132 -3.92 -15.17 18.35
C GLY A 132 -4.58 -16.21 17.46
N LEU A 133 -5.37 -15.75 16.48
CA LEU A 133 -6.00 -16.62 15.48
C LEU A 133 -4.96 -17.43 14.69
N THR A 134 -3.81 -16.82 14.36
CA THR A 134 -2.74 -17.54 13.65
C THR A 134 -2.06 -18.59 14.54
N ALA A 135 -1.91 -18.34 15.84
CA ALA A 135 -1.37 -19.31 16.80
C ALA A 135 -2.28 -20.53 16.97
N GLU A 136 -3.60 -20.31 17.02
CA GLU A 136 -4.61 -21.38 17.05
C GLU A 136 -4.56 -22.24 15.78
N MET A 137 -4.50 -21.62 14.60
CA MET A 137 -4.41 -22.33 13.31
C MET A 137 -3.10 -23.11 13.14
N VAL A 138 -2.01 -22.65 13.77
CA VAL A 138 -0.68 -23.27 13.64
C VAL A 138 -0.38 -24.24 14.80
N GLN A 139 -1.28 -24.40 15.77
CA GLN A 139 -1.09 -25.21 16.98
C GLN A 139 0.22 -24.89 17.73
N HIS A 140 0.59 -23.62 17.78
CA HIS A 140 1.77 -23.13 18.51
C HIS A 140 1.34 -22.16 19.60
N HIS A 141 2.10 -22.10 20.71
CA HIS A 141 1.91 -21.06 21.71
C HIS A 141 2.24 -19.69 21.10
N ARG A 142 1.43 -18.66 21.41
CA ARG A 142 1.55 -17.30 20.87
C ARG A 142 2.97 -16.73 20.97
N GLN A 143 3.63 -16.96 22.12
CA GLN A 143 5.02 -16.53 22.35
C GLN A 143 5.99 -17.12 21.31
N THR A 144 5.93 -18.43 21.08
CA THR A 144 6.81 -19.13 20.14
C THR A 144 6.58 -18.68 18.70
N LEU A 145 5.37 -18.25 18.37
CA LEU A 145 5.00 -17.71 17.06
C LEU A 145 5.68 -16.35 16.80
N LEU A 146 5.64 -15.45 17.79
CA LEU A 146 6.31 -14.15 17.73
C LEU A 146 7.84 -14.31 17.74
N ASP A 147 8.39 -15.12 18.65
CA ASP A 147 9.84 -15.22 18.86
C ASP A 147 10.60 -15.94 17.73
N ASN A 148 9.97 -16.94 17.08
CA ASN A 148 10.69 -17.84 16.15
C ASN A 148 10.24 -17.76 14.70
N TYR A 149 9.09 -17.12 14.41
CA TYR A 149 8.53 -17.09 13.06
C TYR A 149 8.22 -15.69 12.56
N GLU A 150 7.99 -14.71 13.42
CA GLU A 150 7.75 -13.35 12.97
C GLU A 150 9.01 -12.84 12.26
N ILE A 151 8.92 -12.71 10.95
CA ILE A 151 9.90 -11.96 10.16
C ILE A 151 9.28 -10.58 9.96
N PRO A 152 9.83 -9.52 10.58
CA PRO A 152 9.30 -8.18 10.45
C PRO A 152 9.19 -7.81 8.97
N SER A 153 7.97 -7.54 8.51
CA SER A 153 7.77 -7.02 7.15
C SER A 153 8.07 -5.53 7.18
N LEU A 154 9.15 -5.11 6.51
CA LEU A 154 9.50 -3.68 6.40
C LEU A 154 8.30 -2.86 5.91
N GLN A 155 7.50 -3.38 4.98
CA GLN A 155 6.30 -2.70 4.47
C GLN A 155 5.21 -2.53 5.53
N ARG A 156 5.01 -3.51 6.41
CA ARG A 156 4.04 -3.39 7.52
C ARG A 156 4.58 -2.49 8.62
N ALA A 157 5.86 -2.62 8.95
CA ALA A 157 6.51 -1.73 9.91
C ALA A 157 6.39 -0.27 9.44
N ILE A 158 6.63 0.01 8.15
CA ILE A 158 6.39 1.33 7.56
C ILE A 158 4.92 1.73 7.74
N GLY A 159 3.95 0.92 7.33
CA GLY A 159 2.53 1.28 7.44
C GLY A 159 2.03 1.46 8.88
N GLU A 160 2.50 0.64 9.83
CA GLU A 160 2.16 0.70 11.24
C GLU A 160 2.82 1.91 11.92
N VAL A 161 4.10 2.18 11.62
CA VAL A 161 4.82 3.38 12.09
C VAL A 161 4.17 4.64 11.50
N THR A 162 3.85 4.68 10.21
CA THR A 162 3.14 5.80 9.58
C THR A 162 1.77 6.02 10.24
N ARG A 163 0.98 4.98 10.46
CA ARG A 163 -0.34 5.11 11.11
C ARG A 163 -0.22 5.57 12.55
N PHE A 164 0.78 5.05 13.28
CA PHE A 164 1.06 5.46 14.65
C PHE A 164 1.42 6.95 14.72
N TRP A 165 2.33 7.42 13.86
CA TRP A 165 2.69 8.84 13.82
C TRP A 165 1.52 9.71 13.35
N GLN A 166 0.71 9.28 12.38
CA GLN A 166 -0.53 9.98 12.01
C GLN A 166 -1.53 10.13 13.17
N GLN A 167 -1.52 9.21 14.13
CA GLN A 167 -2.46 9.22 15.26
C GLN A 167 -1.88 9.87 16.52
N THR A 168 -0.56 9.93 16.65
CA THR A 168 0.12 10.23 17.91
C THR A 168 1.03 11.45 17.82
N ASP A 169 1.50 11.81 16.62
CA ASP A 169 2.30 13.02 16.42
C ASP A 169 1.37 14.24 16.47
N PRO A 170 1.50 15.13 17.48
CA PRO A 170 0.71 16.35 17.54
C PRO A 170 0.89 17.21 16.29
N HIS A 171 2.04 17.17 15.61
CA HIS A 171 2.21 17.93 14.36
C HIS A 171 1.42 17.33 13.19
N LEU A 172 1.22 16.01 13.12
CA LEU A 172 0.38 15.38 12.07
C LEU A 172 -1.11 15.34 12.43
N VAL A 173 -1.43 15.38 13.73
CA VAL A 173 -2.80 15.43 14.26
C VAL A 173 -3.33 16.87 14.31
N LEU A 174 -2.46 17.87 14.52
CA LEU A 174 -2.76 19.30 14.40
C LEU A 174 -2.47 19.89 13.01
N ASP A 175 -1.70 19.21 12.13
CA ASP A 175 -1.68 19.52 10.68
C ASP A 175 -2.94 18.99 9.98
N SER A 176 -4.09 19.40 10.51
CA SER A 176 -5.15 19.93 9.68
C SER A 176 -4.76 21.28 9.02
N HIS A 177 -3.47 21.61 8.87
CA HIS A 177 -3.03 22.36 7.69
C HIS A 177 -3.23 21.44 6.49
N VAL A 178 -4.48 21.34 6.05
CA VAL A 178 -4.76 20.98 4.67
C VAL A 178 -3.99 22.02 3.88
N THR A 179 -2.91 21.63 3.19
CA THR A 179 -2.20 22.56 2.31
C THR A 179 -3.25 23.15 1.38
N SER A 180 -3.46 24.47 1.46
CA SER A 180 -4.46 25.09 0.61
C SER A 180 -4.02 24.92 -0.83
N ILE A 181 -4.98 24.66 -1.73
CA ILE A 181 -4.68 24.53 -3.16
C ILE A 181 -4.36 25.89 -3.78
N ALA A 182 -4.85 26.97 -3.18
CA ALA A 182 -4.38 28.32 -3.43
C ALA A 182 -3.18 28.65 -2.55
N PRO A 183 -2.41 29.72 -2.87
CA PRO A 183 -1.39 30.23 -1.95
C PRO A 183 -2.01 30.52 -0.58
N GLY A 184 -1.34 30.11 0.50
CA GLY A 184 -1.81 30.34 1.88
C GLY A 184 -1.89 29.08 2.72
N GLU A 185 -2.72 29.14 3.76
CA GLU A 185 -3.00 28.03 4.67
C GLU A 185 -4.51 27.72 4.70
N CYS A 186 -4.87 26.51 5.14
CA CYS A 186 -6.26 26.10 5.36
C CYS A 186 -6.40 25.41 6.71
N ASP A 187 -7.47 25.72 7.45
CA ASP A 187 -7.76 25.15 8.77
C ASP A 187 -9.05 24.29 8.79
N GLY A 188 -9.66 24.00 7.63
CA GLY A 188 -10.94 23.29 7.60
C GLY A 188 -11.45 22.83 6.23
N ALA A 189 -12.72 22.45 6.23
CA ALA A 189 -13.45 21.95 5.06
C ALA A 189 -14.02 23.12 4.22
N PRO A 190 -14.32 22.93 2.92
CA PRO A 190 -14.77 24.02 2.07
C PRO A 190 -16.11 24.62 2.57
N CYS A 191 -16.07 25.88 2.98
CA CYS A 191 -17.23 26.64 3.46
C CYS A 191 -17.30 27.99 2.74
N THR A 192 -18.45 28.32 2.16
CA THR A 192 -18.61 29.53 1.34
C THR A 192 -18.82 30.77 2.19
N VAL A 193 -18.03 31.82 1.93
CA VAL A 193 -18.26 33.15 2.54
C VAL A 193 -19.61 33.74 2.08
N PRO A 194 -20.35 34.44 2.95
CA PRO A 194 -21.68 34.96 2.64
C PRO A 194 -21.68 36.01 1.50
N ASP A 195 -20.58 36.73 1.30
CA ASP A 195 -20.44 37.81 0.32
C ASP A 195 -19.90 37.34 -1.06
N ARG A 196 -20.10 36.05 -1.41
CA ARG A 196 -19.62 35.50 -2.68
C ARG A 196 -20.51 35.96 -3.85
N PRO A 197 -19.95 36.55 -4.93
CA PRO A 197 -20.70 36.84 -6.16
C PRO A 197 -21.28 35.56 -6.78
N ARG A 198 -22.47 35.65 -7.39
CA ARG A 198 -23.19 34.49 -7.96
C ARG A 198 -22.36 33.68 -8.96
N ASN A 199 -21.56 34.36 -9.78
CA ASN A 199 -20.72 33.75 -10.82
C ASN A 199 -19.28 33.46 -10.37
N ALA A 200 -18.92 33.72 -9.12
CA ALA A 200 -17.60 33.39 -8.60
C ALA A 200 -17.46 31.87 -8.35
N PRO A 201 -16.26 31.29 -8.48
CA PRO A 201 -15.98 29.91 -8.13
C PRO A 201 -16.49 29.50 -6.75
N LEU A 202 -17.02 28.28 -6.64
CA LEU A 202 -17.40 27.68 -5.36
C LEU A 202 -16.17 27.07 -4.67
N PRO A 203 -16.08 27.14 -3.33
CA PRO A 203 -15.08 26.38 -2.58
C PRO A 203 -15.30 24.87 -2.78
N ASP A 204 -14.32 24.19 -3.37
CA ASP A 204 -14.43 22.76 -3.72
C ASP A 204 -13.21 21.93 -3.32
N CYS A 205 -12.18 22.53 -2.69
CA CYS A 205 -10.90 21.88 -2.39
C CYS A 205 -10.31 21.11 -3.59
N ILE A 206 -10.55 21.60 -4.81
CA ILE A 206 -9.95 21.09 -6.05
C ILE A 206 -9.35 22.24 -6.85
N ARG A 207 -10.02 23.40 -6.90
CA ARG A 207 -9.60 24.57 -7.67
C ARG A 207 -9.09 25.66 -6.74
N ALA A 208 -7.87 26.15 -6.98
CA ALA A 208 -7.27 27.26 -6.23
C ALA A 208 -8.18 28.50 -6.17
N SER A 209 -8.88 28.83 -7.27
CA SER A 209 -9.80 29.96 -7.28
C SER A 209 -10.91 29.81 -6.23
N GLY A 210 -11.41 28.60 -5.97
CA GLY A 210 -12.45 28.35 -4.96
C GLY A 210 -12.02 28.71 -3.53
N CYS A 211 -10.74 28.58 -3.20
CA CYS A 211 -10.21 28.94 -1.88
C CYS A 211 -10.38 30.44 -1.55
N LEU A 212 -10.41 31.32 -2.56
CA LEU A 212 -10.54 32.78 -2.34
C LEU A 212 -11.87 33.21 -1.71
N TRP A 213 -12.87 32.33 -1.74
CA TRP A 213 -14.20 32.49 -1.16
C TRP A 213 -14.48 31.46 -0.06
N CYS A 214 -13.44 30.85 0.51
CA CYS A 214 -13.55 29.92 1.61
C CYS A 214 -13.33 30.63 2.96
N GLU A 215 -14.16 30.36 3.97
CA GLU A 215 -13.98 30.90 5.34
C GLU A 215 -12.71 30.38 6.04
N HIS A 216 -12.26 29.20 5.63
CA HIS A 216 -11.11 28.49 6.20
C HIS A 216 -9.77 28.83 5.52
N HIS A 217 -9.78 29.61 4.43
CA HIS A 217 -8.56 30.03 3.76
C HIS A 217 -7.90 31.18 4.54
N ARG A 218 -6.61 31.03 4.84
CA ARG A 218 -5.81 31.99 5.60
C ARG A 218 -4.70 32.55 4.73
N ASP A 219 -4.58 33.88 4.77
CA ASP A 219 -3.48 34.60 4.14
C ASP A 219 -2.27 34.59 5.07
N ILE A 220 -1.07 34.36 4.51
CA ILE A 220 0.18 34.30 5.26
C ILE A 220 0.89 35.64 5.16
N ASP A 221 1.42 36.14 6.27
CA ASP A 221 2.17 37.40 6.31
C ASP A 221 3.64 37.18 5.91
N SER A 222 3.87 36.80 4.65
CA SER A 222 5.21 36.57 4.10
C SER A 222 5.37 37.08 2.67
N GLN A 223 6.60 37.42 2.29
CA GLN A 223 6.93 37.83 0.92
C GLN A 223 6.64 36.70 -0.09
N ASP A 224 6.96 35.47 0.29
CA ASP A 224 6.76 34.28 -0.54
C ASP A 224 5.29 34.09 -0.92
N TYR A 225 4.39 34.22 0.07
CA TYR A 225 2.94 34.19 -0.14
C TYR A 225 2.48 35.31 -1.09
N VAL A 226 2.97 36.55 -0.91
CA VAL A 226 2.61 37.68 -1.78
C VAL A 226 3.09 37.46 -3.21
N TRP A 227 4.26 36.85 -3.41
CA TRP A 227 4.79 36.51 -4.72
C TRP A 227 3.96 35.40 -5.40
N ALA A 228 3.64 34.33 -4.66
CA ALA A 228 2.76 33.27 -5.14
C ALA A 228 1.37 33.82 -5.53
N LEU A 229 0.80 34.71 -4.70
CA LEU A 229 -0.47 35.37 -4.96
C LEU A 229 -0.43 36.28 -6.20
N SER A 230 0.66 37.00 -6.41
CA SER A 230 0.89 37.85 -7.59
C SER A 230 0.99 37.02 -8.87
N CYS A 231 1.72 35.90 -8.84
CA CYS A 231 1.79 34.95 -9.94
C CYS A 231 0.42 34.32 -10.23
N PHE A 232 -0.34 33.98 -9.19
CA PHE A 232 -1.68 33.44 -9.37
C PHE A 232 -2.65 34.46 -10.01
N ARG A 233 -2.52 35.75 -9.68
CA ARG A 233 -3.25 36.82 -10.37
C ARG A 233 -2.89 36.88 -11.86
N HIS A 234 -1.60 36.83 -12.19
CA HIS A 234 -1.13 36.82 -13.58
C HIS A 234 -1.70 35.65 -14.37
N LEU A 235 -1.66 34.44 -13.80
CA LEU A 235 -2.26 33.25 -14.38
C LEU A 235 -3.75 33.44 -14.71
N LYS A 236 -4.51 34.09 -13.82
CA LYS A 236 -5.94 34.37 -14.07
C LYS A 236 -6.16 35.43 -15.14
N ILE A 237 -5.27 36.42 -15.25
CA ILE A 237 -5.31 37.41 -16.34
C ILE A 237 -5.11 36.71 -17.69
N LEU A 238 -4.13 35.80 -17.78
CA LEU A 238 -3.91 35.01 -19.00
C LEU A 238 -5.12 34.13 -19.34
N GLU A 239 -5.74 33.49 -18.34
CA GLU A 239 -6.96 32.68 -18.52
C GLU A 239 -8.11 33.51 -19.11
N VAL A 240 -8.33 34.74 -18.61
CA VAL A 240 -9.33 35.66 -19.17
C VAL A 240 -8.93 36.15 -20.57
N GLY A 241 -7.65 36.44 -20.80
CA GLY A 241 -7.15 36.91 -22.09
C GLY A 241 -7.32 35.90 -23.23
N GLN A 242 -7.28 34.60 -22.93
CA GLN A 242 -7.53 33.54 -23.91
C GLN A 242 -9.02 33.23 -24.12
N TYR A 243 -9.89 33.70 -23.22
CA TYR A 243 -11.33 33.44 -23.31
C TYR A 243 -11.96 34.23 -24.48
N ARG A 244 -12.63 33.51 -25.38
CA ARG A 244 -13.44 34.10 -26.46
C ARG A 244 -14.92 33.94 -26.12
N PRO A 245 -15.64 35.01 -25.73
CA PRO A 245 -17.05 34.90 -25.37
C PRO A 245 -17.89 34.54 -26.61
N PRO A 246 -18.96 33.74 -26.46
CA PRO A 246 -19.98 33.58 -27.48
C PRO A 246 -20.60 34.94 -27.84
N LEU A 247 -20.85 35.17 -29.13
CA LEU A 247 -21.15 36.46 -29.79
C LEU A 247 -22.26 37.34 -29.19
N GLU A 248 -23.04 36.89 -28.19
CA GLU A 248 -24.21 37.62 -27.68
C GLU A 248 -24.30 37.71 -26.14
N THR A 249 -23.33 37.20 -25.38
CA THR A 249 -23.44 37.15 -23.92
C THR A 249 -22.33 37.94 -23.23
N LYS A 250 -22.68 39.07 -22.61
CA LYS A 250 -21.82 39.82 -21.67
C LYS A 250 -21.73 39.10 -20.31
N VAL A 251 -21.34 37.82 -20.30
CA VAL A 251 -21.11 37.11 -19.05
C VAL A 251 -19.68 37.39 -18.60
N THR A 252 -19.54 38.06 -17.46
CA THR A 252 -18.28 38.20 -16.73
C THR A 252 -17.65 36.83 -16.50
N HIS A 253 -16.40 36.64 -16.93
CA HIS A 253 -15.73 35.35 -16.77
C HIS A 253 -15.48 35.08 -15.27
N PRO A 254 -15.69 33.86 -14.73
CA PRO A 254 -15.48 33.57 -13.32
C PRO A 254 -14.07 33.92 -12.80
N ALA A 255 -13.06 33.87 -13.66
CA ALA A 255 -11.70 34.26 -13.31
C ALA A 255 -11.52 35.77 -13.10
N GLU A 256 -12.38 36.64 -13.65
CA GLU A 256 -12.37 38.08 -13.35
C GLU A 256 -12.63 38.33 -11.86
N HIS A 257 -13.58 37.62 -11.26
CA HIS A 257 -13.82 37.70 -9.82
C HIS A 257 -12.60 37.25 -8.99
N ALA A 258 -11.82 36.28 -9.49
CA ALA A 258 -10.60 35.87 -8.82
C ALA A 258 -9.53 36.96 -8.91
N ILE A 259 -9.37 37.59 -10.08
CA ILE A 259 -8.45 38.73 -10.29
C ILE A 259 -8.81 39.87 -9.35
N ASP A 260 -10.09 40.25 -9.26
CA ASP A 260 -10.54 41.35 -8.39
C ASP A 260 -10.29 41.06 -6.91
N ARG A 261 -10.58 39.84 -6.47
CA ARG A 261 -10.37 39.40 -5.09
C ARG A 261 -8.89 39.40 -4.73
N ILE A 262 -8.03 38.87 -5.60
CA ILE A 262 -6.59 38.86 -5.39
C ILE A 262 -6.05 40.30 -5.42
N SER A 263 -6.49 41.13 -6.35
CA SER A 263 -6.08 42.54 -6.43
C SER A 263 -6.42 43.27 -5.14
N SER A 264 -7.62 43.05 -4.59
CA SER A 264 -8.03 43.62 -3.31
C SER A 264 -7.13 43.18 -2.15
N LYS A 265 -6.73 41.89 -2.11
CA LYS A 265 -5.77 41.36 -1.13
C LYS A 265 -4.39 42.05 -1.27
N LEU A 266 -3.87 42.14 -2.49
CA LEU A 266 -2.59 42.81 -2.76
C LEU A 266 -2.61 44.30 -2.37
N THR A 267 -3.71 45.01 -2.68
CA THR A 267 -3.89 46.40 -2.26
C THR A 267 -3.87 46.52 -0.74
N TRP A 268 -4.50 45.59 0.00
CA TRP A 268 -4.44 45.58 1.46
C TRP A 268 -3.00 45.43 1.98
N PHE A 269 -2.21 44.51 1.42
CA PHE A 269 -0.79 44.37 1.76
C PHE A 269 -0.01 45.66 1.47
N GLN A 270 -0.24 46.26 0.30
CA GLN A 270 0.44 47.49 -0.15
C GLN A 270 0.12 48.71 0.74
N SER A 271 -1.13 48.83 1.21
CA SER A 271 -1.56 49.94 2.07
C SER A 271 -1.23 49.73 3.55
N SER A 272 -0.94 48.49 3.98
CA SER A 272 -0.78 48.14 5.39
C SER A 272 0.46 48.75 6.05
N ASN A 273 1.66 48.47 5.53
CA ASN A 273 2.92 48.97 6.07
C ASN A 273 4.02 49.02 4.99
N SER A 274 5.17 49.63 5.29
CA SER A 274 6.27 49.78 4.32
C SER A 274 6.88 48.45 3.88
N THR A 275 6.98 47.47 4.79
CA THR A 275 7.57 46.15 4.50
C THR A 275 6.69 45.33 3.55
N ARG A 276 5.39 45.24 3.83
CA ARG A 276 4.42 44.57 2.97
C ARG A 276 4.28 45.27 1.62
N ARG A 277 4.39 46.61 1.59
CA ARG A 277 4.46 47.38 0.36
C ARG A 277 5.64 46.96 -0.50
N SER A 278 6.85 46.87 0.07
CA SER A 278 8.03 46.45 -0.69
C SER A 278 7.90 45.00 -1.17
N TRP A 279 7.22 44.11 -0.43
CA TRP A 279 6.92 42.75 -0.91
C TRP A 279 6.02 42.76 -2.13
N VAL A 280 4.96 43.56 -2.15
CA VAL A 280 4.05 43.68 -3.31
C VAL A 280 4.78 44.27 -4.51
N GLU A 281 5.53 45.35 -4.32
CA GLU A 281 6.30 46.00 -5.40
C GLU A 281 7.33 45.06 -6.03
N GLU A 282 8.11 44.36 -5.21
CA GLU A 282 9.07 43.34 -5.66
C GLU A 282 8.36 42.18 -6.37
N SER A 283 7.25 41.68 -5.81
CA SER A 283 6.51 40.55 -6.39
C SER A 283 5.93 40.89 -7.76
N LEU A 284 5.43 42.11 -7.95
CA LEU A 284 4.92 42.57 -9.24
C LEU A 284 6.07 42.76 -10.25
N THR A 285 7.19 43.32 -9.81
CA THR A 285 8.40 43.48 -10.65
C THR A 285 8.89 42.12 -11.16
N ARG A 286 8.99 41.11 -10.29
CA ARG A 286 9.36 39.74 -10.68
C ARG A 286 8.43 39.14 -11.72
N VAL A 287 7.12 39.33 -11.57
CA VAL A 287 6.12 38.85 -12.55
C VAL A 287 6.29 39.55 -13.89
N GLU A 288 6.60 40.85 -13.93
CA GLU A 288 6.90 41.60 -15.15
C GLU A 288 8.21 41.16 -15.81
N GLU A 289 9.21 40.76 -15.01
CA GLU A 289 10.48 40.21 -15.48
C GLU A 289 10.41 38.75 -15.95
N GLY A 290 9.28 38.06 -15.72
CA GLY A 290 9.10 36.64 -16.03
C GLY A 290 9.62 35.67 -14.95
N ASP A 291 10.02 36.17 -13.77
CA ASP A 291 10.39 35.34 -12.62
C ASP A 291 9.16 34.92 -11.81
N TYR A 292 8.59 33.77 -12.20
CA TYR A 292 7.38 33.22 -11.59
C TYR A 292 7.67 32.30 -10.40
N HIS A 293 6.81 32.39 -9.38
CA HIS A 293 6.83 31.50 -8.21
C HIS A 293 6.78 30.02 -8.64
N PRO A 294 7.58 29.11 -8.03
CA PRO A 294 7.65 27.70 -8.43
C PRO A 294 6.30 26.97 -8.52
N GLU A 295 5.33 27.33 -7.69
CA GLU A 295 3.97 26.76 -7.71
C GLU A 295 3.22 27.01 -9.03
N TRP A 296 3.41 28.19 -9.62
CA TRP A 296 2.61 28.65 -10.77
C TRP A 296 3.42 28.73 -12.06
N ARG A 297 4.75 28.77 -11.97
CA ARG A 297 5.68 28.93 -13.09
C ARG A 297 5.33 28.02 -14.26
N ARG A 298 5.15 26.72 -14.00
CA ARG A 298 4.85 25.75 -15.07
C ARG A 298 3.55 26.09 -15.79
N SER A 299 2.49 26.41 -15.05
CA SER A 299 1.18 26.73 -15.62
C SER A 299 1.20 28.02 -16.43
N ILE A 300 1.93 29.04 -15.97
CA ILE A 300 2.07 30.33 -16.65
C ILE A 300 2.84 30.16 -17.97
N VAL A 301 4.04 29.57 -17.90
CA VAL A 301 4.90 29.31 -19.07
C VAL A 301 4.19 28.50 -20.15
N THR A 302 3.42 27.47 -19.74
CA THR A 302 2.64 26.64 -20.67
C THR A 302 1.58 27.46 -21.42
N ILE A 303 0.97 28.45 -20.78
CA ILE A 303 -0.09 29.28 -21.35
C ILE A 303 0.48 30.39 -22.24
N GLU A 304 1.65 30.93 -21.88
CA GLU A 304 2.36 31.94 -22.66
C GLU A 304 3.02 31.35 -23.92
N GLY A 305 3.22 30.03 -23.95
CA GLY A 305 3.73 29.31 -25.13
C GLY A 305 5.26 29.33 -25.25
N GLU A 306 5.97 29.59 -24.15
CA GLU A 306 7.43 29.47 -24.08
C GLU A 306 7.83 28.01 -23.78
N ASP A 307 7.51 27.10 -24.70
CA ASP A 307 8.14 25.79 -24.72
C ASP A 307 9.54 25.90 -25.36
N GLY A 308 10.55 26.05 -24.50
CA GLY A 308 11.98 25.87 -24.80
C GLY A 308 12.62 24.85 -23.87
#